data_AF-A0A2G9LUR0-F1
#
_entry.id   AF-A0A2G9LUR0-F1
#
_cell.length_a   1.000
_cell.length_b   1.000
_cell.length_c   1.000
_cell.angle_alpha   90.00
_cell.angle_beta   90.00
_cell.angle_gamma   90.00
#
_symmetry.space_group_name_H-M   'P 1'
#
loop_
_entity.id
_entity.type
_entity.pdbx_description
1 polymer ?
#
loop_
_entity_poly.entity_id
_entity_poly.type
_entity_poly.pdbx_seq_one_letter_code
_entity_poly.pdbx_strand_id
1 'polypeptide(L)'
;MSRRAKKKGIRIDATALSAALGVPVIAGEANSEEAKTRIGRLLTHRRRLQDQGHLPKAEQRALPNDQGESRSADEVRQQVKAIAAMAIHAPSRIPSRSDRVDKIATGPGGIPLFLIIMALTFQLTFVASAPLSQLIETGITSLGGVAGLLHLQPAWLASLVVDGIIGGIGAVLVFIPSIFLLFLLLSMLEDSGYMARAAYVMDRSMRRMGLHGKSFLPMVLGFGCNVPAVMATRTLEDRHSRLLTILLIPLMSCSARLPVYVLFAGAFFPARAGMVIFLLYILGILMALLMGILFRRTLFRRKELHLLLELPPYRLPMVKNTLITAWDRTLLFIRNAGTIILSTVLLIWFLASVPQGVAYASRHSLIGRIGILAAPLLSPLGFGFWEAAVALLFGIAAKEVIIGTFAALYGTAATGLGPALQAHFTPLSAASFLVFVLLYTPCAAALGAIRREAGAKW
;
A
#
# COMPACT_ATOMS: atom_id res chain seq x y z
N MET A 1 38.84 10.26 -5.91
CA MET A 1 38.37 8.87 -6.05
C MET A 1 37.86 8.42 -4.69
N SER A 2 36.62 7.93 -4.56
CA SER A 2 36.12 7.53 -3.24
C SER A 2 36.89 6.33 -2.66
N ARG A 3 37.21 6.36 -1.37
CA ARG A 3 37.78 5.25 -0.59
C ARG A 3 37.06 3.94 -0.86
N ARG A 4 35.74 3.99 -1.09
CA ARG A 4 34.92 2.82 -1.48
C ARG A 4 35.26 2.26 -2.86
N ALA A 5 35.51 3.10 -3.86
CA ALA A 5 35.92 2.65 -5.19
C ALA A 5 37.33 2.02 -5.16
N LYS A 6 38.28 2.64 -4.46
CA LYS A 6 39.62 2.07 -4.23
C LYS A 6 39.55 0.74 -3.49
N LYS A 7 38.74 0.65 -2.42
CA LYS A 7 38.54 -0.58 -1.63
C LYS A 7 37.86 -1.71 -2.42
N LYS A 8 37.17 -1.38 -3.51
CA LYS A 8 36.59 -2.34 -4.47
C LYS A 8 37.50 -2.62 -5.68
N GLY A 9 38.70 -2.06 -5.73
CA GLY A 9 39.66 -2.23 -6.83
C GLY A 9 39.30 -1.50 -8.12
N ILE A 10 38.26 -0.65 -8.12
CA ILE A 10 37.81 0.08 -9.31
C ILE A 10 38.79 1.23 -9.56
N ARG A 11 39.39 1.31 -10.76
CA ARG A 11 40.20 2.45 -11.22
C ARG A 11 39.38 3.28 -12.20
N ILE A 12 39.31 4.59 -11.96
CA ILE A 12 38.61 5.54 -12.83
C ILE A 12 39.67 6.45 -13.45
N ASP A 13 39.79 6.42 -14.78
CA ASP A 13 40.67 7.32 -15.53
C ASP A 13 39.93 8.64 -15.78
N ALA A 14 40.25 9.65 -14.98
CA ALA A 14 39.67 10.98 -15.10
C ALA A 14 40.04 11.68 -16.41
N THR A 15 41.18 11.33 -17.01
CA THR A 15 41.68 11.91 -18.27
C THR A 15 40.86 11.39 -19.43
N ALA A 16 40.64 10.08 -19.50
CA ALA A 16 39.77 9.45 -20.49
C ALA A 16 38.32 9.94 -20.36
N LEU A 17 37.82 10.08 -19.13
CA LEU A 17 36.48 10.63 -18.88
C LEU A 17 36.36 12.09 -19.32
N SER A 18 37.41 12.89 -19.09
CA SER A 18 37.45 14.29 -19.49
C SER A 18 37.47 14.46 -21.01
N ALA A 19 38.25 13.62 -21.72
CA ALA A 19 38.28 13.60 -23.17
C ALA A 19 36.93 13.16 -23.77
N ALA A 20 36.29 12.13 -23.21
CA ALA A 20 35.02 11.60 -23.71
C ALA A 20 33.82 12.53 -23.45
N LEU A 21 33.82 13.25 -22.32
CA LEU A 21 32.74 14.19 -21.96
C LEU A 21 32.98 15.61 -22.51
N GLY A 22 34.19 15.91 -22.99
CA GLY A 22 34.56 17.26 -23.45
C GLY A 22 34.59 18.32 -22.34
N VAL A 23 34.63 17.90 -21.07
CA VAL A 23 34.67 18.78 -19.88
C VAL A 23 35.75 18.31 -18.90
N PRO A 24 36.39 19.20 -18.14
CA PRO A 24 37.36 18.82 -17.13
C PRO A 24 36.71 17.98 -16.01
N VAL A 25 37.24 16.77 -15.79
CA VAL A 25 36.76 15.85 -14.75
C VAL A 25 37.77 15.79 -13.60
N ILE A 26 37.31 16.06 -12.38
CA ILE A 26 38.14 15.95 -11.18
C ILE A 26 37.72 14.73 -10.36
N ALA A 27 38.65 13.84 -10.06
CA ALA A 27 38.40 12.69 -9.19
C ALA A 27 38.55 13.05 -7.69
N GLY A 28 37.47 13.47 -7.02
CA GLY A 28 37.48 13.84 -5.59
C GLY A 28 36.91 12.79 -4.62
N GLU A 29 37.03 13.05 -3.32
CA GLU A 29 36.16 12.52 -2.25
C GLU A 29 35.35 13.69 -1.70
N ALA A 30 34.05 13.51 -1.41
CA ALA A 30 33.18 14.60 -0.95
C ALA A 30 33.72 15.33 0.29
N ASN A 31 34.49 14.65 1.15
CA ASN A 31 35.08 15.20 2.37
C ASN A 31 36.60 15.37 2.32
N SER A 32 37.25 15.28 1.15
CA SER A 32 38.70 15.48 1.04
C SER A 32 39.05 16.95 0.88
N GLU A 33 39.91 17.47 1.76
CA GLU A 33 40.46 18.84 1.65
C GLU A 33 41.19 19.08 0.32
N GLU A 34 41.86 18.04 -0.21
CA GLU A 34 42.51 18.10 -1.52
C GLU A 34 41.49 18.27 -2.67
N ALA A 35 40.34 17.58 -2.57
CA ALA A 35 39.26 17.71 -3.55
C ALA A 35 38.61 19.11 -3.49
N LYS A 36 38.36 19.63 -2.29
CA LYS A 36 37.85 21.01 -2.11
C LYS A 36 38.80 22.04 -2.70
N THR A 37 40.10 21.87 -2.47
CA THR A 37 41.14 22.77 -3.01
C THR A 37 41.18 22.74 -4.54
N ARG A 38 41.12 21.54 -5.15
CA ARG A 38 41.10 21.39 -6.63
C ARG A 38 39.83 21.97 -7.25
N ILE A 39 38.66 21.74 -6.64
CA ILE A 39 37.39 22.36 -7.06
C ILE A 39 37.49 23.87 -6.96
N GLY A 40 38.00 24.39 -5.83
CA GLY A 40 38.24 25.81 -5.62
C GLY A 40 39.09 26.43 -6.73
N ARG A 41 40.22 25.81 -7.09
CA ARG A 41 41.07 26.29 -8.20
C ARG A 41 40.33 26.31 -9.54
N LEU A 42 39.52 25.29 -9.84
CA LEU A 42 38.75 25.20 -11.09
C LEU A 42 37.62 26.22 -11.15
N LEU A 43 36.94 26.49 -10.03
CA LEU A 43 35.93 27.55 -9.93
C LEU A 43 36.56 28.93 -10.07
N THR A 44 37.72 29.17 -9.45
CA THR A 44 38.45 30.44 -9.59
C THR A 44 38.97 30.64 -11.02
N HIS A 45 39.45 29.58 -11.66
CA HIS A 45 39.88 29.63 -13.07
C HIS A 45 38.70 29.89 -14.02
N ARG A 46 37.55 29.25 -13.79
CA ARG A 46 36.29 29.52 -14.50
C ARG A 46 35.87 30.98 -14.32
N ARG A 47 35.90 31.50 -13.10
CA ARG A 47 35.52 32.89 -12.81
C ARG A 47 36.40 33.87 -13.57
N ARG A 48 37.72 33.62 -13.62
CA ARG A 48 38.65 34.41 -14.44
C ARG A 48 38.35 34.35 -15.94
N LEU A 49 38.04 33.17 -16.48
CA LEU A 49 37.68 33.02 -17.91
C LEU A 49 36.35 33.72 -18.23
N GLN A 50 35.41 33.73 -17.28
CA GLN A 50 34.14 34.46 -17.37
C GLN A 50 34.34 35.97 -17.32
N ASP A 51 35.16 36.48 -16.40
CA ASP A 51 35.50 37.89 -16.30
C ASP A 51 36.29 38.40 -17.53
N GLN A 52 37.02 37.50 -18.21
CA GLN A 52 37.77 37.78 -19.44
C GLN A 52 36.95 37.60 -20.73
N GLY A 53 35.66 37.21 -20.63
CA GLY A 53 34.80 37.00 -21.80
C GLY A 53 35.17 35.79 -22.69
N HIS A 54 36.04 34.90 -22.21
CA HIS A 54 36.60 33.77 -22.96
C HIS A 54 36.08 32.41 -22.46
N LEU A 55 34.75 32.22 -22.40
CA LEU A 55 34.22 30.87 -22.16
C LEU A 55 34.43 29.97 -23.39
N PRO A 56 34.94 28.73 -23.24
CA PRO A 56 35.09 27.79 -24.34
C PRO A 56 33.75 27.49 -25.04
N LYS A 57 33.73 27.38 -26.38
CA LYS A 57 32.54 27.03 -27.18
C LYS A 57 31.84 25.73 -26.75
N ALA A 58 32.53 24.81 -26.08
CA ALA A 58 31.93 23.61 -25.51
C ALA A 58 30.87 23.91 -24.41
N GLU A 59 30.98 25.03 -23.70
CA GLU A 59 29.97 25.51 -22.74
C GLU A 59 28.84 26.32 -23.40
N GLN A 60 29.03 26.82 -24.63
CA GLN A 60 27.94 27.39 -25.44
C GLN A 60 27.04 26.30 -26.04
N ARG A 61 27.50 25.04 -26.01
CA ARG A 61 26.62 23.89 -26.19
C ARG A 61 25.71 23.85 -24.97
N ALA A 62 24.60 24.58 -25.06
CA ALA A 62 23.49 24.46 -24.13
C ALA A 62 23.30 22.96 -23.83
N LEU A 63 23.09 22.62 -22.56
CA LEU A 63 22.36 21.39 -22.23
C LEU A 63 21.26 21.29 -23.30
N PRO A 64 21.23 20.22 -24.11
CA PRO A 64 20.42 20.17 -25.32
C PRO A 64 19.04 20.71 -24.97
N ASN A 65 18.65 21.77 -25.70
CA ASN A 65 17.45 22.55 -25.45
C ASN A 65 16.31 21.64 -24.99
N ASP A 66 15.53 22.13 -24.04
CA ASP A 66 14.23 21.59 -23.57
C ASP A 66 13.16 21.57 -24.68
N GLN A 67 13.59 21.61 -25.95
CA GLN A 67 12.80 21.59 -27.16
C GLN A 67 13.23 20.39 -28.01
N GLY A 68 12.38 19.36 -28.03
CA GLY A 68 12.13 18.62 -29.27
C GLY A 68 12.50 17.14 -29.29
N GLU A 69 13.70 16.74 -28.86
CA GLU A 69 14.13 15.34 -29.02
C GLU A 69 14.36 14.68 -27.67
N SER A 70 13.34 13.99 -27.19
CA SER A 70 13.52 12.95 -26.17
C SER A 70 14.43 11.87 -26.76
N ARG A 71 15.76 12.02 -26.57
CA ARG A 71 16.69 10.91 -26.73
C ARG A 71 16.12 9.73 -25.97
N SER A 72 16.03 8.57 -26.62
CA SER A 72 15.50 7.38 -25.98
C SER A 72 16.34 7.09 -24.73
N ALA A 73 15.70 6.72 -23.62
CA ALA A 73 16.40 6.34 -22.39
C ALA A 73 17.45 5.24 -22.65
N ASP A 74 17.27 4.44 -23.70
CA ASP A 74 18.19 3.40 -24.12
C ASP A 74 19.41 3.93 -24.88
N GLU A 75 19.28 5.02 -25.65
CA GLU A 75 20.41 5.71 -26.30
C GLU A 75 21.32 6.35 -25.26
N VAL A 76 20.72 7.03 -24.26
CA VAL A 76 21.48 7.61 -23.14
C VAL A 76 22.18 6.50 -22.35
N ARG A 77 21.49 5.37 -22.10
CA ARG A 77 22.10 4.20 -21.45
C ARG A 77 23.27 3.61 -22.23
N GLN A 78 23.16 3.51 -23.56
CA GLN A 78 24.23 3.02 -24.42
C GLN A 78 25.43 3.98 -24.42
N GLN A 79 25.18 5.27 -24.52
CA GLN A 79 26.23 6.29 -24.52
C GLN A 79 26.99 6.32 -23.18
N VAL A 80 26.28 6.22 -22.05
CA VAL A 80 26.88 6.09 -20.72
C VAL A 80 27.70 4.80 -20.61
N LYS A 81 27.20 3.66 -21.12
CA LYS A 81 27.96 2.40 -21.13
C LYS A 81 29.26 2.50 -21.94
N ALA A 82 29.22 3.15 -23.10
CA ALA A 82 30.40 3.31 -23.95
C ALA A 82 31.49 4.15 -23.27
N ILE A 83 31.11 5.30 -22.68
CA ILE A 83 32.04 6.17 -21.94
C ILE A 83 32.58 5.46 -20.69
N ALA A 84 31.73 4.73 -19.97
CA ALA A 84 32.13 3.96 -18.79
C ALA A 84 33.12 2.84 -19.15
N ALA A 85 32.92 2.14 -20.27
CA ALA A 85 33.82 1.08 -20.72
C ALA A 85 35.23 1.60 -21.06
N MET A 86 35.34 2.83 -21.56
CA MET A 86 36.61 3.47 -21.89
C MET A 86 37.38 3.97 -20.66
N ALA A 87 36.70 4.41 -19.62
CA ALA A 87 37.31 5.13 -18.51
C ALA A 87 37.28 4.41 -17.16
N ILE A 88 36.53 3.30 -17.03
CA ILE A 88 36.38 2.56 -15.78
C ILE A 88 36.98 1.16 -15.93
N HIS A 89 38.14 0.96 -15.30
CA HIS A 89 38.76 -0.35 -15.19
C HIS A 89 38.37 -0.98 -13.84
N ALA A 90 37.43 -1.92 -13.87
CA ALA A 90 37.06 -2.73 -12.72
C ALA A 90 37.67 -4.14 -12.87
N PRO A 91 38.32 -4.70 -11.83
CA PRO A 91 38.79 -6.09 -11.88
C PRO A 91 37.59 -7.03 -12.09
N SER A 92 37.81 -8.14 -12.79
CA SER A 92 36.84 -9.23 -12.90
C SER A 92 36.51 -9.73 -11.49
N ARG A 93 35.34 -9.30 -11.00
CA ARG A 93 34.93 -9.55 -9.62
C ARG A 93 34.41 -10.98 -9.54
N ILE A 94 34.98 -11.80 -8.66
CA ILE A 94 34.35 -13.09 -8.30
C ILE A 94 32.97 -12.75 -7.75
N PRO A 95 31.88 -13.30 -8.31
CA PRO A 95 30.54 -12.99 -7.86
C PRO A 95 30.40 -13.41 -6.40
N SER A 96 30.14 -12.43 -5.54
CA SER A 96 29.88 -12.63 -4.12
C SER A 96 28.55 -13.38 -3.92
N ARG A 97 28.31 -13.93 -2.73
CA ARG A 97 27.01 -14.56 -2.40
C ARG A 97 25.84 -13.60 -2.66
N SER A 98 26.02 -12.31 -2.39
CA SER A 98 25.06 -11.27 -2.70
C SER A 98 24.80 -11.11 -4.21
N ASP A 99 25.82 -11.25 -5.05
CA ASP A 99 25.66 -11.14 -6.51
C ASP A 99 24.87 -12.34 -7.09
N ARG A 100 24.99 -13.53 -6.48
CA ARG A 100 24.17 -14.70 -6.86
C ARG A 100 22.70 -14.51 -6.47
N VAL A 101 22.45 -14.00 -5.26
CA VAL A 101 21.09 -13.70 -4.80
C VAL A 101 20.47 -12.59 -5.67
N ASP A 102 21.23 -11.55 -6.00
CA ASP A 102 20.78 -10.46 -6.86
C ASP A 102 20.42 -10.98 -8.26
N LYS A 103 21.23 -11.87 -8.86
CA LYS A 103 20.93 -12.48 -10.17
C LYS A 103 19.58 -13.21 -10.20
N ILE A 104 19.22 -13.89 -9.11
CA ILE A 104 17.91 -14.54 -8.97
C ILE A 104 16.82 -13.49 -8.73
N ALA A 105 17.07 -12.57 -7.79
CA ALA A 105 16.10 -11.55 -7.37
C ALA A 105 15.77 -10.52 -8.45
N THR A 106 16.67 -10.23 -9.40
CA THR A 106 16.46 -9.31 -10.52
C THR A 106 16.22 -10.04 -11.85
N GLY A 107 16.36 -11.36 -11.89
CA GLY A 107 16.18 -12.20 -13.06
C GLY A 107 14.73 -12.69 -13.23
N PRO A 108 14.49 -13.67 -14.11
CA PRO A 108 13.16 -14.26 -14.31
C PRO A 108 12.60 -14.95 -13.05
N GLY A 109 13.48 -15.41 -12.15
CA GLY A 109 13.10 -15.95 -10.82
C GLY A 109 12.70 -14.87 -9.80
N GLY A 110 12.83 -13.59 -10.13
CA GLY A 110 12.53 -12.49 -9.22
C GLY A 110 11.04 -12.38 -8.87
N ILE A 111 10.14 -12.58 -9.84
CA ILE A 111 8.68 -12.55 -9.60
C ILE A 111 8.25 -13.70 -8.68
N PRO A 112 8.58 -14.98 -8.94
CA PRO A 112 8.27 -16.06 -8.01
C PRO A 112 8.86 -15.85 -6.62
N LEU A 113 10.14 -15.45 -6.53
CA LEU A 113 10.78 -15.16 -5.24
C LEU A 113 10.05 -14.07 -4.47
N PHE A 114 9.62 -13.01 -5.17
CA PHE A 114 8.82 -11.94 -4.58
C PHE A 114 7.48 -12.43 -4.05
N LEU A 115 6.74 -13.21 -4.84
CA LEU A 115 5.46 -13.76 -4.42
C LEU A 115 5.62 -14.66 -3.18
N ILE A 116 6.67 -15.48 -3.13
CA ILE A 116 6.98 -16.32 -1.96
C ILE A 116 7.29 -15.47 -0.73
N ILE A 117 8.14 -14.44 -0.85
CA ILE A 117 8.50 -13.57 0.27
C ILE A 117 7.27 -12.80 0.78
N MET A 118 6.42 -12.30 -0.12
CA MET A 118 5.17 -11.63 0.27
C MET A 118 4.18 -12.58 0.91
N ALA A 119 4.00 -13.79 0.35
CA ALA A 119 3.15 -14.81 0.95
C ALA A 119 3.62 -15.17 2.35
N LEU A 120 4.93 -15.37 2.55
CA LEU A 120 5.52 -15.64 3.85
C LEU A 120 5.33 -14.47 4.82
N THR A 121 5.50 -13.23 4.34
CA THR A 121 5.30 -12.01 5.14
C THR A 121 3.87 -11.91 5.66
N PHE A 122 2.88 -12.11 4.79
CA PHE A 122 1.46 -12.08 5.17
C PHE A 122 1.07 -13.26 6.05
N GLN A 123 1.50 -14.47 5.70
CA GLN A 123 1.22 -15.66 6.50
C GLN A 123 1.76 -15.50 7.92
N LEU A 124 3.02 -15.07 8.05
CA LEU A 124 3.64 -14.84 9.35
C LEU A 124 2.91 -13.73 10.11
N THR A 125 2.52 -12.64 9.43
CA THR A 125 1.75 -11.55 10.05
C THR A 125 0.45 -12.06 10.65
N PHE A 126 -0.39 -12.78 9.90
CA PHE A 126 -1.68 -13.21 10.40
C PHE A 126 -1.57 -14.33 11.43
N VAL A 127 -0.74 -15.34 11.18
CA VAL A 127 -0.58 -16.47 12.10
C VAL A 127 0.01 -16.04 13.43
N ALA A 128 1.08 -15.23 13.43
CA ALA A 128 1.71 -14.83 14.68
C ALA A 128 0.97 -13.70 15.41
N SER A 129 0.14 -12.91 14.72
CA SER A 129 -0.70 -11.89 15.39
C SER A 129 -2.04 -12.40 15.88
N ALA A 130 -2.58 -13.49 15.31
CA ALA A 130 -3.85 -14.09 15.69
C ALA A 130 -4.02 -14.35 17.20
N PRO A 131 -3.09 -15.02 17.92
CA PRO A 131 -3.30 -15.32 19.35
C PRO A 131 -3.37 -14.05 20.20
N LEU A 132 -2.57 -13.03 19.86
CA LEU A 132 -2.58 -11.76 20.58
C LEU A 132 -3.85 -10.96 20.28
N SER A 133 -4.34 -11.02 19.04
CA SER A 133 -5.58 -10.36 18.61
C SER A 133 -6.80 -10.99 19.31
N GLN A 134 -6.85 -12.33 19.39
CA GLN A 134 -7.89 -13.07 20.11
C GLN A 134 -7.88 -12.80 21.61
N LEU A 135 -6.69 -12.66 22.22
CA LEU A 135 -6.56 -12.30 23.63
C LEU A 135 -7.17 -10.92 23.91
N ILE A 136 -6.88 -9.95 23.04
CA ILE A 136 -7.45 -8.61 23.12
C ILE A 136 -8.98 -8.67 22.96
N GLU A 137 -9.48 -9.36 21.94
CA GLU A 137 -10.91 -9.54 21.67
C GLU A 137 -11.67 -10.17 22.86
N THR A 138 -11.09 -11.22 23.45
CA THR A 138 -11.66 -11.88 24.64
C THR A 138 -11.67 -10.93 25.84
N GLY A 139 -10.59 -10.15 26.03
CA GLY A 139 -10.52 -9.13 27.08
C GLY A 139 -11.55 -8.01 26.92
N ILE A 140 -11.80 -7.55 25.70
CA ILE A 140 -12.84 -6.55 25.41
C ILE A 140 -14.23 -7.13 25.69
N THR A 141 -14.47 -8.37 25.27
CA THR A 141 -15.76 -9.05 25.45
C THR A 141 -16.07 -9.26 26.94
N SER A 142 -15.07 -9.64 27.75
CA SER A 142 -15.23 -9.78 29.20
C SER A 142 -15.48 -8.44 29.88
N LEU A 143 -14.75 -7.39 29.48
CA LEU A 143 -15.02 -6.01 29.93
C LEU A 143 -16.44 -5.55 29.60
N GLY A 144 -16.92 -5.85 28.38
CA GLY A 144 -18.29 -5.57 27.95
C GLY A 144 -19.33 -6.34 28.77
N GLY A 145 -19.06 -7.61 29.08
CA GLY A 145 -19.92 -8.43 29.94
C GLY A 145 -20.01 -7.91 31.37
N VAL A 146 -18.88 -7.52 31.98
CA VAL A 146 -18.85 -6.91 33.32
C VAL A 146 -19.58 -5.57 33.33
N ALA A 147 -19.37 -4.73 32.30
CA ALA A 147 -20.10 -3.47 32.14
C ALA A 147 -21.61 -3.67 31.95
N GLY A 148 -22.03 -4.76 31.28
CA GLY A 148 -23.44 -5.14 31.16
C GLY A 148 -24.08 -5.54 32.50
N LEU A 149 -23.31 -6.16 33.41
CA LEU A 149 -23.78 -6.56 34.74
C LEU A 149 -24.01 -5.37 35.69
N LEU A 150 -23.41 -4.20 35.41
CA LEU A 150 -23.58 -2.99 36.20
C LEU A 150 -24.99 -2.36 36.07
N HIS A 151 -25.90 -2.94 35.27
CA HIS A 151 -27.30 -2.50 35.12
C HIS A 151 -27.46 -0.98 34.98
N LEU A 152 -26.60 -0.37 34.16
CA LEU A 152 -26.64 1.06 33.88
C LEU A 152 -28.03 1.43 33.32
N GLN A 153 -28.80 2.18 34.12
CA GLN A 153 -30.05 2.78 33.68
C GLN A 153 -29.76 4.20 33.20
N PRO A 154 -30.36 4.65 32.08
CA PRO A 154 -31.27 3.93 31.17
C PRO A 154 -30.56 2.97 30.19
N ALA A 155 -31.29 1.99 29.65
CA ALA A 155 -30.75 0.93 28.77
C ALA A 155 -29.94 1.43 27.54
N TRP A 156 -30.25 2.61 27.01
CA TRP A 156 -29.47 3.20 25.91
C TRP A 156 -28.07 3.65 26.33
N LEU A 157 -27.87 3.98 27.62
CA LEU A 157 -26.55 4.34 28.15
C LEU A 157 -25.68 3.08 28.30
N ALA A 158 -26.27 1.96 28.72
CA ALA A 158 -25.58 0.68 28.77
C ALA A 158 -25.09 0.26 27.38
N SER A 159 -25.96 0.33 26.35
CA SER A 159 -25.56 -0.02 24.98
C SER A 159 -24.55 0.96 24.38
N LEU A 160 -24.60 2.26 24.74
CA LEU A 160 -23.58 3.23 24.32
C LEU A 160 -22.20 2.85 24.86
N VAL A 161 -22.12 2.49 26.14
CA VAL A 161 -20.85 2.16 26.79
C VAL A 161 -20.32 0.82 26.28
N VAL A 162 -21.16 -0.22 26.24
CA VAL A 162 -20.75 -1.58 25.87
C VAL A 162 -20.53 -1.70 24.36
N ASP A 163 -21.55 -1.41 23.56
CA ASP A 163 -21.51 -1.65 22.10
C ASP A 163 -20.84 -0.49 21.36
N GLY A 164 -21.08 0.74 21.80
CA GLY A 164 -20.52 1.94 21.17
C GLY A 164 -19.04 2.17 21.51
N ILE A 165 -18.75 2.42 22.79
CA ILE A 165 -17.41 2.85 23.25
C ILE A 165 -16.47 1.66 23.42
N ILE A 166 -16.82 0.66 24.24
CA ILE A 166 -15.97 -0.51 24.50
C ILE A 166 -15.79 -1.32 23.21
N GLY A 167 -16.88 -1.60 22.50
CA GLY A 167 -16.84 -2.26 21.19
C GLY A 167 -16.03 -1.46 20.15
N GLY A 168 -16.22 -0.14 20.08
CA GLY A 168 -15.48 0.73 19.16
C GLY A 168 -13.98 0.81 19.45
N ILE A 169 -13.58 0.98 20.71
CA ILE A 169 -12.17 0.93 21.13
C ILE A 169 -11.61 -0.47 20.83
N GLY A 170 -12.39 -1.50 21.12
CA GLY A 170 -12.01 -2.87 20.88
C GLY A 170 -11.69 -3.17 19.42
N ALA A 171 -12.54 -2.69 18.52
CA ALA A 171 -12.32 -2.79 17.08
C ALA A 171 -10.97 -2.19 16.65
N VAL A 172 -10.51 -1.10 17.28
CA VAL A 172 -9.19 -0.50 16.99
C VAL A 172 -8.05 -1.34 17.58
N LEU A 173 -8.20 -1.79 18.83
CA LEU A 173 -7.14 -2.51 19.56
C LEU A 173 -6.83 -3.88 18.96
N VAL A 174 -7.84 -4.61 18.48
CA VAL A 174 -7.68 -5.95 17.88
C VAL A 174 -6.79 -5.91 16.64
N PHE A 175 -6.72 -4.80 15.90
CA PHE A 175 -5.85 -4.66 14.72
C PHE A 175 -4.38 -4.36 15.04
N ILE A 176 -4.07 -3.90 16.25
CA ILE A 176 -2.72 -3.45 16.61
C ILE A 176 -1.67 -4.55 16.41
N PRO A 177 -1.87 -5.81 16.88
CA PRO A 177 -0.89 -6.87 16.69
C PRO A 177 -0.56 -7.13 15.22
N SER A 178 -1.56 -7.24 14.36
CA SER A 178 -1.38 -7.51 12.94
C SER A 178 -0.68 -6.35 12.22
N ILE A 179 -1.06 -5.10 12.52
CA ILE A 179 -0.44 -3.91 11.92
C ILE A 179 1.01 -3.75 12.36
N PHE A 180 1.30 -3.94 13.65
CA PHE A 180 2.65 -3.86 14.18
C PHE A 180 3.57 -4.89 13.52
N LEU A 181 3.13 -6.16 13.46
CA LEU A 181 3.92 -7.23 12.88
C LEU A 181 4.11 -7.04 11.37
N LEU A 182 3.09 -6.55 10.66
CA LEU A 182 3.21 -6.20 9.25
C LEU A 182 4.28 -5.11 9.06
N PHE A 183 4.20 -4.00 9.78
CA PHE A 183 5.20 -2.92 9.66
C PHE A 183 6.60 -3.37 10.07
N LEU A 184 6.73 -4.28 11.04
CA LEU A 184 8.00 -4.87 11.42
C LEU A 184 8.61 -5.64 10.24
N LEU A 185 7.88 -6.58 9.65
CA LEU A 185 8.38 -7.39 8.54
C LEU A 185 8.68 -6.54 7.29
N LEU A 186 7.84 -5.55 7.00
CA LEU A 186 8.09 -4.63 5.88
C LEU A 186 9.33 -3.77 6.10
N SER A 187 9.53 -3.27 7.32
CA SER A 187 10.72 -2.53 7.69
C SER A 187 11.98 -3.40 7.56
N MET A 188 11.91 -4.70 7.90
CA MET A 188 13.02 -5.64 7.67
C MET A 188 13.35 -5.80 6.18
N LEU A 189 12.32 -5.93 5.34
CA LEU A 189 12.51 -6.07 3.89
C LEU A 189 13.02 -4.79 3.24
N GLU A 190 12.59 -3.62 3.74
CA GLU A 190 13.04 -2.30 3.32
C GLU A 190 14.54 -2.10 3.66
N ASP A 191 14.90 -2.30 4.94
CA ASP A 191 16.27 -2.16 5.45
C ASP A 191 17.24 -3.18 4.82
N SER A 192 16.74 -4.36 4.43
CA SER A 192 17.56 -5.37 3.75
C SER A 192 17.99 -4.97 2.32
N GLY A 193 17.30 -3.98 1.73
CA GLY A 193 17.47 -3.59 0.34
C GLY A 193 16.73 -4.49 -0.65
N TYR A 194 16.02 -5.52 -0.20
CA TYR A 194 15.24 -6.39 -1.08
C TYR A 194 14.16 -5.62 -1.86
N MET A 195 13.54 -4.62 -1.21
CA MET A 195 12.48 -3.81 -1.81
C MET A 195 12.90 -3.08 -3.09
N ALA A 196 14.16 -2.67 -3.20
CA ALA A 196 14.68 -2.07 -4.43
C ALA A 196 14.73 -3.07 -5.60
N ARG A 197 15.01 -4.35 -5.34
CA ARG A 197 15.03 -5.40 -6.37
C ARG A 197 13.62 -5.78 -6.80
N ALA A 198 12.72 -5.92 -5.83
CA ALA A 198 11.30 -6.17 -6.09
C ALA A 198 10.71 -5.07 -6.98
N ALA A 199 10.99 -3.80 -6.69
CA ALA A 199 10.58 -2.67 -7.50
C ALA A 199 11.16 -2.73 -8.93
N TYR A 200 12.43 -3.11 -9.07
CA TYR A 200 13.08 -3.26 -10.38
C TYR A 200 12.40 -4.34 -11.26
N VAL A 201 12.14 -5.52 -10.69
CA VAL A 201 11.46 -6.62 -11.41
C VAL A 201 10.06 -6.21 -11.89
N MET A 202 9.38 -5.38 -11.10
CA MET A 202 7.99 -5.00 -11.31
C MET A 202 7.85 -3.70 -12.13
N ASP A 203 8.95 -3.02 -12.43
CA ASP A 203 8.94 -1.77 -13.17
C ASP A 203 8.29 -1.93 -14.56
N ARG A 204 8.51 -3.07 -15.24
CA ARG A 204 7.91 -3.32 -16.55
C ARG A 204 6.38 -3.38 -16.51
N SER A 205 5.79 -3.98 -15.48
CA SER A 205 4.32 -4.05 -15.34
C SER A 205 3.75 -2.70 -14.89
N MET A 206 4.43 -2.00 -13.98
CA MET A 206 4.00 -0.68 -13.48
C MET A 206 4.02 0.39 -14.57
N ARG A 207 5.02 0.40 -15.46
CA ARG A 207 5.08 1.37 -16.56
C ARG A 207 3.88 1.29 -17.50
N ARG A 208 3.26 0.11 -17.66
CA ARG A 208 2.00 -0.02 -18.44
C ARG A 208 0.84 0.74 -17.81
N MET A 209 0.82 0.86 -16.48
CA MET A 209 -0.14 1.66 -15.71
C MET A 209 0.27 3.14 -15.60
N GLY A 210 1.42 3.54 -16.14
CA GLY A 210 1.98 4.89 -15.95
C GLY A 210 2.53 5.12 -14.54
N LEU A 211 2.87 4.04 -13.83
CA LEU A 211 3.43 4.06 -12.48
C LEU A 211 4.92 3.67 -12.50
N HIS A 212 5.64 4.07 -11.45
CA HIS A 212 7.00 3.58 -11.20
C HIS A 212 6.99 2.18 -10.58
N GLY A 213 8.04 1.41 -10.79
CA GLY A 213 8.28 0.15 -10.07
C GLY A 213 8.21 0.29 -8.54
N LYS A 214 8.55 1.47 -8.00
CA LYS A 214 8.38 1.79 -6.56
C LYS A 214 6.91 1.77 -6.11
N SER A 215 5.95 2.10 -6.98
CA SER A 215 4.51 2.10 -6.68
C SER A 215 3.93 0.70 -6.48
N PHE A 216 4.58 -0.31 -7.05
CA PHE A 216 4.14 -1.69 -6.90
C PHE A 216 4.14 -2.15 -5.45
N LEU A 217 5.13 -1.70 -4.67
CA LEU A 217 5.27 -2.11 -3.27
C LEU A 217 4.02 -1.73 -2.46
N PRO A 218 3.61 -0.44 -2.38
CA PRO A 218 2.34 -0.07 -1.76
C PRO A 218 1.12 -0.84 -2.29
N MET A 219 1.03 -1.11 -3.59
CA MET A 219 -0.09 -1.86 -4.17
C MET A 219 -0.16 -3.29 -3.65
N VAL A 220 0.98 -3.99 -3.57
CA VAL A 220 1.00 -5.37 -3.02
C VAL A 220 0.62 -5.41 -1.55
N LEU A 221 1.05 -4.41 -0.78
CA LEU A 221 0.64 -4.28 0.62
C LEU A 221 -0.88 -4.16 0.77
N GLY A 222 -1.58 -3.63 -0.25
CA GLY A 222 -3.03 -3.51 -0.28
C GLY A 222 -3.75 -4.86 -0.16
N PHE A 223 -3.17 -5.95 -0.69
CA PHE A 223 -3.71 -7.31 -0.51
C PHE A 223 -3.69 -7.77 0.95
N GLY A 224 -2.77 -7.25 1.76
CA GLY A 224 -2.79 -7.43 3.21
C GLY A 224 -3.80 -6.47 3.83
N CYS A 225 -3.47 -5.18 3.85
CA CYS A 225 -4.34 -4.14 4.39
C CYS A 225 -4.13 -2.82 3.65
N ASN A 226 -5.23 -2.17 3.26
CA ASN A 226 -5.20 -0.92 2.51
C ASN A 226 -4.63 0.26 3.33
N VAL A 227 -4.70 0.20 4.67
CA VAL A 227 -4.18 1.28 5.53
C VAL A 227 -2.65 1.42 5.47
N PRO A 228 -1.84 0.39 5.82
CA PRO A 228 -0.40 0.44 5.72
C PRO A 228 0.07 0.60 4.26
N ALA A 229 -0.69 0.06 3.30
CA ALA A 229 -0.45 0.25 1.88
C ALA A 229 -0.51 1.73 1.48
N VAL A 230 -1.58 2.45 1.84
CA VAL A 230 -1.73 3.88 1.55
C VAL A 230 -0.62 4.68 2.24
N MET A 231 -0.30 4.37 3.50
CA MET A 231 0.80 5.05 4.21
C MET A 231 2.18 4.80 3.58
N ALA A 232 2.43 3.62 3.02
CA ALA A 232 3.68 3.29 2.35
C ALA A 232 3.91 4.10 1.07
N THR A 233 2.86 4.71 0.49
CA THR A 233 2.99 5.58 -0.69
C THR A 233 3.80 6.84 -0.43
N ARG A 234 4.10 7.21 0.83
CA ARG A 234 5.04 8.29 1.19
C ARG A 234 6.45 8.09 0.66
N THR A 235 6.84 6.84 0.40
CA THR A 235 8.13 6.49 -0.23
C THR A 235 8.19 6.90 -1.70
N LEU A 236 7.06 7.27 -2.31
CA LEU A 236 6.97 7.77 -3.67
C LEU A 236 7.27 9.27 -3.68
N GLU A 237 8.38 9.62 -4.32
CA GLU A 237 8.89 11.00 -4.47
C GLU A 237 7.94 11.86 -5.30
N ASP A 238 7.38 11.29 -6.36
CA ASP A 238 6.45 11.97 -7.25
C ASP A 238 5.01 11.95 -6.71
N ARG A 239 4.46 13.14 -6.48
CA ARG A 239 3.10 13.32 -5.95
C ARG A 239 2.04 12.67 -6.83
N HIS A 240 2.24 12.68 -8.14
CA HIS A 240 1.28 12.15 -9.09
C HIS A 240 1.20 10.62 -9.02
N SER A 241 2.35 9.96 -9.12
CA SER A 241 2.49 8.51 -8.91
C SER A 241 1.96 8.13 -7.53
N ARG A 242 2.20 8.96 -6.51
CA ARG A 242 1.64 8.77 -5.16
C ARG A 242 0.11 8.77 -5.16
N LEU A 243 -0.53 9.82 -5.68
CA LEU A 243 -2.00 9.92 -5.75
C LEU A 243 -2.62 8.79 -6.57
N LEU A 244 -2.07 8.49 -7.74
CA LEU A 244 -2.56 7.38 -8.57
C LEU A 244 -2.44 6.05 -7.82
N THR A 245 -1.32 5.80 -7.13
CA THR A 245 -1.14 4.59 -6.32
C THR A 245 -2.17 4.52 -5.17
N ILE A 246 -2.42 5.64 -4.47
CA ILE A 246 -3.42 5.73 -3.41
C ILE A 246 -4.82 5.35 -3.91
N LEU A 247 -5.21 5.82 -5.10
CA LEU A 247 -6.52 5.52 -5.70
C LEU A 247 -6.68 4.06 -6.15
N LEU A 248 -5.57 3.39 -6.51
CA LEU A 248 -5.61 2.01 -6.97
C LEU A 248 -5.52 0.98 -5.83
N ILE A 249 -4.94 1.34 -4.68
CA ILE A 249 -4.82 0.45 -3.52
C ILE A 249 -6.18 -0.16 -3.10
N PRO A 250 -7.29 0.60 -2.98
CA PRO A 250 -8.60 0.04 -2.61
C PRO A 250 -9.15 -1.07 -3.51
N LEU A 251 -8.66 -1.17 -4.75
CA LEU A 251 -9.03 -2.20 -5.72
C LEU A 251 -8.30 -3.53 -5.44
N MET A 252 -7.26 -3.51 -4.62
CA MET A 252 -6.62 -4.71 -4.09
C MET A 252 -7.53 -5.30 -3.00
N SER A 253 -7.86 -6.58 -3.14
CA SER A 253 -8.65 -7.28 -2.12
C SER A 253 -7.81 -7.52 -0.88
N CYS A 254 -8.03 -6.70 0.15
CA CYS A 254 -7.42 -6.86 1.45
C CYS A 254 -7.96 -8.08 2.20
N SER A 255 -7.21 -8.58 3.18
CA SER A 255 -7.57 -9.77 3.96
C SER A 255 -8.93 -9.68 4.64
N ALA A 256 -9.35 -8.48 5.05
CA ALA A 256 -10.64 -8.24 5.69
C ALA A 256 -11.87 -8.53 4.80
N ARG A 257 -11.70 -8.58 3.47
CA ARG A 257 -12.78 -8.99 2.54
C ARG A 257 -12.92 -10.51 2.44
N LEU A 258 -11.86 -11.26 2.75
CA LEU A 258 -11.81 -12.70 2.56
C LEU A 258 -12.89 -13.46 3.35
N PRO A 259 -13.22 -13.13 4.61
CA PRO A 259 -14.31 -13.79 5.33
C PRO A 259 -15.65 -13.70 4.58
N VAL A 260 -15.96 -12.52 4.03
CA VAL A 260 -17.20 -12.31 3.27
C VAL A 260 -17.19 -13.16 2.01
N TYR A 261 -16.05 -13.21 1.32
CA TYR A 261 -15.87 -14.03 0.13
C TYR A 261 -16.04 -15.51 0.43
N VAL A 262 -15.42 -16.01 1.49
CA VAL A 262 -15.50 -17.42 1.90
C VAL A 262 -16.93 -17.80 2.28
N LEU A 263 -17.63 -16.96 3.05
CA LEU A 263 -19.01 -17.22 3.45
C LEU A 263 -19.94 -17.34 2.23
N PHE A 264 -19.97 -16.31 1.37
CA PHE A 264 -20.86 -16.29 0.22
C PHE A 264 -20.45 -17.32 -0.85
N ALA A 265 -19.15 -17.48 -1.12
CA ALA A 265 -18.69 -18.49 -2.07
C ALA A 265 -19.00 -19.91 -1.56
N GLY A 266 -18.83 -20.17 -0.27
CA GLY A 266 -19.18 -21.46 0.34
C GLY A 266 -20.68 -21.72 0.35
N ALA A 267 -21.50 -20.70 0.63
CA ALA A 267 -22.96 -20.83 0.69
C ALA A 267 -23.60 -20.99 -0.71
N PHE A 268 -23.13 -20.28 -1.73
CA PHE A 268 -23.78 -20.24 -3.06
C PHE A 268 -23.06 -21.05 -4.13
N PHE A 269 -21.77 -21.34 -3.95
CA PHE A 269 -20.93 -22.03 -4.93
C PHE A 269 -20.05 -23.12 -4.28
N PRO A 270 -20.60 -24.05 -3.48
CA PRO A 270 -19.81 -24.95 -2.64
C PRO A 270 -18.77 -25.76 -3.41
N ALA A 271 -19.10 -26.27 -4.60
CA ALA A 271 -18.19 -27.04 -5.44
C ALA A 271 -17.07 -26.19 -6.11
N ARG A 272 -17.23 -24.87 -6.17
CA ARG A 272 -16.34 -23.96 -6.91
C ARG A 272 -15.93 -22.72 -6.09
N ALA A 273 -16.09 -22.76 -4.77
CA ALA A 273 -15.89 -21.59 -3.90
C ALA A 273 -14.49 -20.99 -4.07
N GLY A 274 -13.45 -21.83 -4.10
CA GLY A 274 -12.08 -21.39 -4.35
C GLY A 274 -11.88 -20.72 -5.72
N MET A 275 -12.57 -21.20 -6.77
CA MET A 275 -12.49 -20.60 -8.10
C MET A 275 -13.18 -19.23 -8.16
N VAL A 276 -14.32 -19.08 -7.48
CA VAL A 276 -15.02 -17.78 -7.37
C VAL A 276 -14.11 -16.75 -6.67
N ILE A 277 -13.50 -17.14 -5.54
CA ILE A 277 -12.56 -16.28 -4.81
C ILE A 277 -11.38 -15.92 -5.72
N PHE A 278 -10.78 -16.90 -6.39
CA PHE A 278 -9.68 -16.66 -7.32
C PHE A 278 -10.04 -15.64 -8.41
N LEU A 279 -11.22 -15.80 -9.04
CA LEU A 279 -11.71 -14.86 -10.06
C LEU A 279 -11.95 -13.45 -9.51
N LEU A 280 -12.41 -13.31 -8.26
CA LEU A 280 -12.55 -12.00 -7.62
C LEU A 280 -11.20 -11.29 -7.43
N TYR A 281 -10.15 -12.02 -7.05
CA TYR A 281 -8.80 -11.45 -6.93
C TYR A 281 -8.25 -11.01 -8.30
N ILE A 282 -8.45 -11.83 -9.34
CA ILE A 282 -8.09 -11.46 -10.72
C ILE A 282 -8.88 -10.23 -11.18
N LEU A 283 -10.19 -10.19 -10.92
CA LEU A 283 -11.04 -9.05 -11.26
C LEU A 283 -10.56 -7.75 -10.59
N GLY A 284 -10.17 -7.81 -9.32
CA GLY A 284 -9.59 -6.65 -8.61
C GLY A 284 -8.31 -6.13 -9.27
N ILE A 285 -7.40 -7.03 -9.64
CA ILE A 285 -6.16 -6.68 -10.36
C ILE A 285 -6.47 -6.07 -11.74
N LEU A 286 -7.40 -6.66 -12.48
CA LEU A 286 -7.82 -6.16 -13.79
C LEU A 286 -8.47 -4.77 -13.68
N MET A 287 -9.32 -4.55 -12.67
CA MET A 287 -9.90 -3.24 -12.40
C MET A 287 -8.86 -2.21 -11.99
N ALA A 288 -7.87 -2.59 -11.18
CA ALA A 288 -6.76 -1.70 -10.85
C ALA A 288 -5.94 -1.31 -12.09
N LEU A 289 -5.67 -2.27 -12.99
CA LEU A 289 -4.98 -2.00 -14.26
C LEU A 289 -5.80 -1.07 -15.14
N LEU A 290 -7.10 -1.33 -15.30
CA LEU A 290 -8.02 -0.54 -16.11
C LEU A 290 -8.16 0.89 -15.58
N MET A 291 -8.38 1.04 -14.27
CA MET A 291 -8.48 2.35 -13.61
C MET A 291 -7.15 3.10 -13.66
N GLY A 292 -6.02 2.42 -13.53
CA GLY A 292 -4.70 3.03 -13.65
C GLY A 292 -4.48 3.65 -15.05
N ILE A 293 -4.82 2.91 -16.10
CA ILE A 293 -4.74 3.38 -17.49
C ILE A 293 -5.73 4.53 -17.72
N LEU A 294 -6.96 4.42 -17.21
CA LEU A 294 -8.01 5.43 -17.36
C LEU A 294 -7.62 6.75 -16.67
N PHE A 295 -7.22 6.70 -15.39
CA PHE A 295 -6.84 7.87 -14.61
C PHE A 295 -5.60 8.55 -15.18
N ARG A 296 -4.59 7.77 -15.63
CA ARG A 296 -3.43 8.32 -16.35
C ARG A 296 -3.84 9.17 -17.56
N ARG A 297 -4.81 8.71 -18.35
CA ARG A 297 -5.25 9.42 -19.57
C ARG A 297 -6.13 10.65 -19.28
N THR A 298 -6.84 10.65 -18.15
CA THR A 298 -7.86 11.64 -17.81
C THR A 298 -7.37 12.67 -16.77
N LEU A 299 -7.12 12.26 -15.52
CA LEU A 299 -6.78 13.16 -14.41
C LEU A 299 -5.31 13.63 -14.41
N PHE A 300 -4.44 12.95 -15.14
CA PHE A 300 -3.03 12.82 -14.76
C PHE A 300 -2.08 12.84 -15.99
N ARG A 301 -2.26 13.85 -16.86
CA ARG A 301 -1.52 14.02 -18.13
C ARG A 301 -0.14 14.66 -17.93
N ARG A 302 0.92 13.88 -17.62
CA ARG A 302 2.33 14.34 -17.77
C ARG A 302 3.31 13.24 -18.23
N LYS A 303 4.45 13.70 -18.79
CA LYS A 303 5.53 12.90 -19.39
C LYS A 303 6.28 12.05 -18.37
N GLU A 304 6.73 10.89 -18.83
CA GLU A 304 7.38 9.82 -18.06
C GLU A 304 8.59 10.33 -17.26
N LEU A 305 8.57 10.12 -15.94
CA LEU A 305 9.74 10.30 -15.09
C LEU A 305 10.69 9.12 -15.34
N HIS A 306 11.92 9.42 -15.70
CA HIS A 306 12.94 8.40 -15.95
C HIS A 306 13.39 7.84 -14.59
N LEU A 307 13.09 6.56 -14.31
CA LEU A 307 13.54 5.93 -13.07
C LEU A 307 15.06 5.71 -13.15
N LEU A 308 15.83 6.53 -12.44
CA LEU A 308 17.20 6.18 -12.09
C LEU A 308 17.16 5.49 -10.71
N LEU A 309 16.85 4.18 -10.68
CA LEU A 309 16.85 3.43 -9.42
C LEU A 309 18.29 3.04 -9.07
N GLU A 310 18.93 3.76 -8.16
CA GLU A 310 20.16 3.28 -7.54
C GLU A 310 19.85 2.05 -6.69
N LEU A 311 20.41 0.89 -7.05
CA LEU A 311 20.27 -0.35 -6.28
C LEU A 311 21.16 -0.27 -5.02
N PRO A 312 20.60 -0.11 -3.80
CA PRO A 312 21.38 -0.06 -2.58
C PRO A 312 22.06 -1.42 -2.32
N PRO A 313 23.24 -1.49 -1.68
CA PRO A 313 23.83 -2.78 -1.31
C PRO A 313 22.95 -3.50 -0.28
N TYR A 314 22.93 -4.85 -0.31
CA TYR A 314 22.30 -5.65 0.74
C TYR A 314 22.94 -5.34 2.10
N ARG A 315 22.11 -5.15 3.12
CA ARG A 315 22.53 -4.94 4.51
C ARG A 315 21.65 -5.79 5.41
N LEU A 316 22.17 -6.20 6.56
CA LEU A 316 21.31 -6.82 7.57
C LEU A 316 20.52 -5.71 8.28
N PRO A 317 19.19 -5.86 8.42
CA PRO A 317 18.38 -4.87 9.13
C PRO A 317 18.82 -4.80 10.60
N MET A 318 18.96 -3.59 11.13
CA MET A 318 19.22 -3.40 12.56
C MET A 318 17.91 -3.58 13.31
N VAL A 319 17.78 -4.68 14.07
CA VAL A 319 16.56 -5.05 14.82
C VAL A 319 15.98 -3.87 15.61
N LYS A 320 16.83 -3.06 16.25
CA LYS A 320 16.43 -1.85 16.98
C LYS A 320 15.73 -0.83 16.09
N ASN A 321 16.30 -0.51 14.92
CA ASN A 321 15.74 0.47 13.99
C ASN A 321 14.40 -0.02 13.42
N THR A 322 14.35 -1.30 13.07
CA THR A 322 13.15 -1.96 12.56
C THR A 322 12.01 -1.92 13.59
N LEU A 323 12.28 -2.24 14.85
CA LEU A 323 11.31 -2.20 15.95
C LEU A 323 10.77 -0.78 16.22
N ILE A 324 11.66 0.21 16.30
CA ILE A 324 11.26 1.61 16.52
C ILE A 324 10.37 2.08 15.37
N THR A 325 10.77 1.81 14.13
CA THR A 325 9.99 2.18 12.94
C THR A 325 8.62 1.50 12.93
N ALA A 326 8.54 0.21 13.28
CA ALA A 326 7.28 -0.52 13.37
C ALA A 326 6.36 0.07 14.46
N TRP A 327 6.92 0.41 15.61
CA TRP A 327 6.21 1.01 16.74
C TRP A 327 5.66 2.39 16.39
N ASP A 328 6.48 3.27 15.82
CA ASP A 328 6.08 4.62 15.42
C ASP A 328 4.96 4.59 14.37
N ARG A 329 5.08 3.72 13.36
CA ARG A 329 4.03 3.55 12.34
C ARG A 329 2.73 3.00 12.93
N THR A 330 2.81 2.12 13.94
CA THR A 330 1.65 1.57 14.64
C THR A 330 0.96 2.62 15.52
N LEU A 331 1.72 3.41 16.29
CA LEU A 331 1.17 4.55 17.04
C LEU A 331 0.51 5.58 16.13
N LEU A 332 1.12 5.82 14.97
CA LEU A 332 0.56 6.71 13.95
C LEU A 332 -0.78 6.18 13.43
N PHE A 333 -0.92 4.86 13.26
CA PHE A 333 -2.21 4.25 12.94
C PHE A 333 -3.24 4.50 14.04
N ILE A 334 -2.92 4.20 15.30
CA ILE A 334 -3.86 4.35 16.43
C ILE A 334 -4.37 5.80 16.53
N ARG A 335 -3.46 6.79 16.47
CA ARG A 335 -3.83 8.20 16.63
C ARG A 335 -4.73 8.74 15.51
N ASN A 336 -4.63 8.19 14.29
CA ASN A 336 -5.25 8.82 13.11
C ASN A 336 -6.35 7.97 12.46
N ALA A 337 -6.16 6.66 12.37
CA ALA A 337 -7.21 5.76 11.94
C ALA A 337 -8.16 5.44 13.11
N GLY A 338 -7.64 5.33 14.33
CA GLY A 338 -8.46 5.00 15.51
C GLY A 338 -9.58 5.99 15.78
N THR A 339 -9.34 7.29 15.62
CA THR A 339 -10.37 8.33 15.79
C THR A 339 -11.46 8.23 14.72
N ILE A 340 -11.10 7.94 13.48
CA ILE A 340 -12.04 7.78 12.37
C ILE A 340 -12.86 6.49 12.53
N ILE A 341 -12.22 5.39 12.92
CA ILE A 341 -12.89 4.12 13.23
C ILE A 341 -13.89 4.34 14.37
N LEU A 342 -13.44 4.89 15.50
CA LEU A 342 -14.31 5.13 16.67
C LEU A 342 -15.48 6.05 16.31
N SER A 343 -15.23 7.15 15.60
CA SER A 343 -16.29 8.07 15.16
C SER A 343 -17.30 7.38 14.25
N THR A 344 -16.84 6.51 13.35
CA THR A 344 -17.70 5.75 12.44
C THR A 344 -18.51 4.71 13.19
N VAL A 345 -17.92 3.98 14.13
CA VAL A 345 -18.61 2.99 14.97
C VAL A 345 -19.66 3.65 15.85
N LEU A 346 -19.33 4.77 16.51
CA LEU A 346 -20.28 5.53 17.33
C LEU A 346 -21.44 6.09 16.49
N LEU A 347 -21.14 6.59 15.28
CA LEU A 347 -22.16 7.06 14.35
C LEU A 347 -23.11 5.93 13.95
N ILE A 348 -22.56 4.78 13.55
CA ILE A 348 -23.34 3.60 13.15
C ILE A 348 -24.15 3.07 14.33
N TRP A 349 -23.57 2.99 15.52
CA TRP A 349 -24.28 2.61 16.74
C TRP A 349 -25.47 3.54 17.02
N PHE A 350 -25.28 4.85 16.87
CA PHE A 350 -26.35 5.84 17.05
C PHE A 350 -27.47 5.63 16.02
N LEU A 351 -27.11 5.48 14.74
CA LEU A 351 -28.06 5.18 13.67
C LEU A 351 -28.81 3.85 13.90
N ALA A 352 -28.16 2.86 14.50
CA ALA A 352 -28.72 1.55 14.79
C ALA A 352 -29.63 1.54 16.03
N SER A 353 -29.42 2.46 16.97
CA SER A 353 -30.13 2.49 18.27
C SER A 353 -31.32 3.45 18.31
N VAL A 354 -31.46 4.35 17.33
CA VAL A 354 -32.51 5.39 17.28
C VAL A 354 -33.61 5.00 16.29
N PRO A 355 -34.91 5.27 16.56
CA PRO A 355 -35.49 5.86 17.78
C PRO A 355 -35.53 4.88 18.96
N GLN A 356 -35.51 5.40 20.19
CA GLN A 356 -35.56 4.57 21.40
C GLN A 356 -36.81 3.68 21.42
N GLY A 357 -36.66 2.42 21.82
CA GLY A 357 -37.76 1.44 21.87
C GLY A 357 -37.87 0.51 20.65
N VAL A 358 -37.04 0.71 19.61
CA VAL A 358 -36.90 -0.26 18.51
C VAL A 358 -35.71 -1.18 18.74
N ALA A 359 -35.78 -2.41 18.21
CA ALA A 359 -34.66 -3.34 18.28
C ALA A 359 -33.43 -2.79 17.51
N TYR A 360 -32.24 -3.08 18.02
CA TYR A 360 -30.96 -2.61 17.45
C TYR A 360 -30.82 -3.02 15.99
N ALA A 361 -30.43 -2.07 15.13
CA ALA A 361 -30.28 -2.23 13.68
C ALA A 361 -31.52 -2.78 12.94
N SER A 362 -32.69 -2.79 13.58
CA SER A 362 -33.94 -3.32 12.99
C SER A 362 -34.45 -2.44 11.84
N ARG A 363 -35.43 -2.97 11.09
CA ARG A 363 -36.09 -2.26 9.99
C ARG A 363 -36.62 -0.86 10.37
N HIS A 364 -37.03 -0.67 11.62
CA HIS A 364 -37.60 0.59 12.11
C HIS A 364 -36.56 1.57 12.66
N SER A 365 -35.33 1.10 12.93
CA SER A 365 -34.19 1.95 13.31
C SER A 365 -33.82 2.90 12.17
N LEU A 366 -33.10 3.98 12.49
CA LEU A 366 -32.69 4.98 11.50
C LEU A 366 -31.78 4.35 10.44
N ILE A 367 -30.86 3.45 10.83
CA ILE A 367 -30.03 2.71 9.88
C ILE A 367 -30.88 1.78 9.00
N GLY A 368 -31.91 1.13 9.55
CA GLY A 368 -32.87 0.33 8.79
C GLY A 368 -33.65 1.16 7.77
N ARG A 369 -34.11 2.35 8.16
CA ARG A 369 -34.78 3.31 7.26
C ARG A 369 -33.86 3.79 6.13
N ILE A 370 -32.59 4.08 6.45
CA ILE A 370 -31.57 4.41 5.44
C ILE A 370 -31.35 3.20 4.52
N GLY A 371 -31.32 1.99 5.08
CA GLY A 371 -31.23 0.75 4.31
C GLY A 371 -32.40 0.58 3.33
N ILE A 372 -33.63 0.85 3.76
CA ILE A 372 -34.82 0.84 2.89
C ILE A 372 -34.71 1.90 1.79
N LEU A 373 -34.23 3.10 2.12
CA LEU A 373 -34.04 4.18 1.14
C LEU A 373 -32.95 3.85 0.13
N ALA A 374 -31.89 3.14 0.55
CA ALA A 374 -30.78 2.72 -0.30
C ALA A 374 -31.09 1.45 -1.12
N ALA A 375 -32.00 0.60 -0.66
CA ALA A 375 -32.33 -0.68 -1.30
C ALA A 375 -32.74 -0.56 -2.80
N PRO A 376 -33.53 0.44 -3.24
CA PRO A 376 -33.83 0.65 -4.66
C PRO A 376 -32.58 0.84 -5.52
N LEU A 377 -31.53 1.49 -5.00
CA LEU A 377 -30.27 1.69 -5.72
C LEU A 377 -29.50 0.36 -5.91
N LEU A 378 -29.72 -0.60 -5.01
CA LEU A 378 -29.11 -1.94 -5.06
C LEU A 378 -29.97 -2.95 -5.85
N SER A 379 -31.23 -2.61 -6.17
CA SER A 379 -32.12 -3.48 -6.93
C SER A 379 -31.59 -3.87 -8.32
N PRO A 380 -30.95 -2.98 -9.12
CA PRO A 380 -30.39 -3.36 -10.43
C PRO A 380 -29.19 -4.31 -10.30
N LEU A 381 -28.56 -4.36 -9.12
CA LEU A 381 -27.44 -5.25 -8.83
C LEU A 381 -27.90 -6.65 -8.36
N GLY A 382 -29.21 -6.82 -8.12
CA GLY A 382 -29.82 -8.10 -7.73
C GLY A 382 -29.96 -8.32 -6.22
N PHE A 383 -29.59 -7.37 -5.38
CA PHE A 383 -29.70 -7.46 -3.90
C PHE A 383 -30.35 -6.22 -3.29
N GLY A 384 -31.46 -5.79 -3.90
CA GLY A 384 -32.23 -4.59 -3.54
C GLY A 384 -33.11 -4.71 -2.30
N PHE A 385 -32.60 -5.33 -1.24
CA PHE A 385 -33.30 -5.43 0.05
C PHE A 385 -32.51 -4.69 1.15
N TRP A 386 -33.22 -4.26 2.18
CA TRP A 386 -32.68 -3.31 3.15
C TRP A 386 -31.60 -3.92 4.04
N GLU A 387 -31.65 -5.22 4.31
CA GLU A 387 -30.64 -5.96 5.09
C GLU A 387 -29.27 -5.90 4.42
N ALA A 388 -29.22 -6.07 3.09
CA ALA A 388 -27.98 -5.93 2.31
C ALA A 388 -27.44 -4.49 2.37
N ALA A 389 -28.31 -3.49 2.27
CA ALA A 389 -27.91 -2.09 2.39
C ALA A 389 -27.35 -1.76 3.77
N VAL A 390 -28.01 -2.21 4.85
CA VAL A 390 -27.54 -2.05 6.23
C VAL A 390 -26.20 -2.76 6.42
N ALA A 391 -26.06 -4.01 5.97
CA ALA A 391 -24.80 -4.74 6.06
C ALA A 391 -23.64 -4.02 5.35
N LEU A 392 -23.88 -3.45 4.16
CA LEU A 392 -22.87 -2.67 3.43
C LEU A 392 -22.48 -1.38 4.14
N LEU A 393 -23.43 -0.70 4.81
CA LEU A 393 -23.18 0.50 5.62
C LEU A 393 -22.30 0.18 6.82
N PHE A 394 -22.62 -0.89 7.57
CA PHE A 394 -21.75 -1.41 8.63
C PHE A 394 -20.37 -1.82 8.08
N GLY A 395 -20.35 -2.37 6.87
CA GLY A 395 -19.13 -2.70 6.12
C GLY A 395 -18.21 -1.50 5.82
N ILE A 396 -18.70 -0.26 5.93
CA ILE A 396 -17.85 0.94 5.83
C ILE A 396 -16.95 1.03 7.05
N ALA A 397 -17.41 0.68 8.26
CA ALA A 397 -16.55 0.66 9.44
C ALA A 397 -15.43 -0.38 9.29
N ALA A 398 -15.82 -1.63 9.03
CA ALA A 398 -14.92 -2.76 8.83
C ALA A 398 -15.60 -3.83 7.96
N LYS A 399 -14.86 -4.48 7.06
CA LYS A 399 -15.46 -5.31 5.99
C LYS A 399 -16.01 -6.63 6.51
N GLU A 400 -15.32 -7.22 7.46
CA GLU A 400 -15.69 -8.43 8.18
C GLU A 400 -16.99 -8.26 9.00
N VAL A 401 -17.33 -7.02 9.38
CA VAL A 401 -18.57 -6.72 10.13
C VAL A 401 -19.82 -7.01 9.31
N ILE A 402 -19.73 -7.04 7.97
CA ILE A 402 -20.84 -7.44 7.08
C ILE A 402 -21.45 -8.78 7.53
N ILE A 403 -20.62 -9.75 7.91
CA ILE A 403 -21.06 -11.08 8.35
C ILE A 403 -21.81 -10.97 9.68
N GLY A 404 -21.22 -10.23 10.64
CA GLY A 404 -21.83 -10.00 11.95
C GLY A 404 -23.18 -9.28 11.83
N THR A 405 -23.30 -8.32 10.90
CA THR A 405 -24.57 -7.63 10.64
C THR A 405 -25.62 -8.57 10.08
N PHE A 406 -25.30 -9.41 9.09
CA PHE A 406 -26.27 -10.40 8.59
C PHE A 406 -26.66 -11.42 9.66
N ALA A 407 -25.70 -11.89 10.46
CA ALA A 407 -25.96 -12.81 11.59
C ALA A 407 -26.94 -12.19 12.59
N ALA A 408 -26.70 -10.92 12.99
CA ALA A 408 -27.57 -10.20 13.89
C ALA A 408 -28.98 -9.94 13.30
N LEU A 409 -29.06 -9.50 12.04
CA LEU A 409 -30.33 -9.19 11.38
C LEU A 409 -31.20 -10.42 11.16
N TYR A 410 -30.60 -11.57 10.84
CA TYR A 410 -31.33 -12.82 10.67
C TYR A 410 -31.49 -13.62 11.97
N GLY A 411 -30.96 -13.13 13.10
CA GLY A 411 -31.05 -13.81 14.39
C GLY A 411 -30.38 -15.19 14.40
N THR A 412 -29.30 -15.35 13.63
CA THR A 412 -28.57 -16.63 13.50
C THR A 412 -27.11 -16.49 13.90
N ALA A 413 -26.51 -17.56 14.42
CA ALA A 413 -25.07 -17.63 14.57
C ALA A 413 -24.39 -17.70 13.17
N ALA A 414 -23.11 -17.34 13.09
CA ALA A 414 -22.36 -17.34 11.82
C ALA A 414 -22.38 -18.70 11.08
N THR A 415 -22.52 -19.81 11.82
CA THR A 415 -22.63 -21.18 11.27
C THR A 415 -23.97 -21.47 10.58
N GLY A 416 -25.05 -20.79 10.99
CA GLY A 416 -26.39 -20.91 10.40
C GLY A 416 -26.68 -19.87 9.31
N LEU A 417 -25.71 -19.02 8.99
CA LEU A 417 -25.93 -17.85 8.14
C LEU A 417 -26.07 -18.20 6.65
N GLY A 418 -25.43 -19.28 6.19
CA GLY A 418 -25.51 -19.72 4.79
C GLY A 418 -26.95 -19.97 4.32
N PRO A 419 -27.72 -20.85 4.99
CA PRO A 419 -29.13 -21.08 4.65
C PRO A 419 -30.01 -19.81 4.76
N ALA A 420 -29.79 -18.97 5.77
CA ALA A 420 -30.53 -17.71 5.92
C ALA A 420 -30.29 -16.76 4.73
N LEU A 421 -29.04 -16.67 4.26
CA LEU A 421 -28.69 -15.89 3.07
C LEU A 421 -29.33 -16.46 1.80
N GLN A 422 -29.43 -17.78 1.67
CA GLN A 422 -30.04 -18.43 0.51
C GLN A 422 -31.54 -18.14 0.36
N ALA A 423 -32.23 -17.72 1.44
CA ALA A 423 -33.63 -17.30 1.36
C ALA A 423 -33.82 -15.95 0.64
N HIS A 424 -32.79 -15.10 0.62
CA HIS A 424 -32.88 -13.73 0.08
C HIS A 424 -31.96 -13.48 -1.13
N PHE A 425 -30.88 -14.24 -1.26
CA PHE A 425 -29.96 -14.17 -2.40
C PHE A 425 -30.15 -15.37 -3.33
N THR A 426 -30.17 -15.09 -4.64
CA THR A 426 -29.85 -16.08 -5.68
C THR A 426 -28.32 -16.17 -5.87
N PRO A 427 -27.78 -17.27 -6.43
CA PRO A 427 -26.35 -17.35 -6.75
C PRO A 427 -25.85 -16.18 -7.61
N LEU A 428 -26.65 -15.70 -8.56
CA LEU A 428 -26.29 -14.54 -9.39
C LEU A 428 -26.20 -13.26 -8.56
N SER A 429 -27.19 -13.01 -7.70
CA SER A 429 -27.16 -11.84 -6.81
C SER A 429 -26.02 -11.90 -5.79
N ALA A 430 -25.65 -13.09 -5.31
CA ALA A 430 -24.50 -13.30 -4.43
C ALA A 430 -23.18 -12.98 -5.15
N ALA A 431 -23.03 -13.39 -6.42
CA ALA A 431 -21.88 -13.01 -7.22
C ALA A 431 -21.80 -11.49 -7.45
N SER A 432 -22.92 -10.84 -7.76
CA SER A 432 -22.99 -9.38 -7.86
C SER A 432 -22.62 -8.69 -6.55
N PHE A 433 -23.11 -9.21 -5.42
CA PHE A 433 -22.77 -8.69 -4.08
C PHE A 433 -21.28 -8.79 -3.79
N LEU A 434 -20.64 -9.92 -4.13
CA LEU A 434 -19.20 -10.11 -3.98
C LEU A 434 -18.39 -9.13 -4.81
N VAL A 435 -18.77 -8.90 -6.07
CA VAL A 435 -18.14 -7.90 -6.94
C VAL A 435 -18.36 -6.49 -6.40
N PHE A 436 -19.53 -6.20 -5.83
CA PHE A 436 -19.79 -4.92 -5.18
C PHE A 436 -18.88 -4.72 -3.95
N VAL A 437 -18.76 -5.73 -3.07
CA VAL A 437 -17.86 -5.69 -1.90
C VAL A 437 -16.39 -5.52 -2.30
N LEU A 438 -15.99 -6.04 -3.47
CA LEU A 438 -14.68 -5.84 -4.06
C LEU A 438 -14.45 -4.36 -4.47
N LEU A 439 -15.42 -3.74 -5.12
CA LEU A 439 -15.24 -2.45 -5.82
C LEU A 439 -15.72 -1.22 -5.04
N TYR A 440 -16.59 -1.40 -4.05
CA TYR A 440 -17.12 -0.28 -3.28
C TYR A 440 -16.08 0.31 -2.32
N THR A 441 -16.48 1.41 -1.68
CA THR A 441 -15.71 2.20 -0.72
C THR A 441 -14.88 1.33 0.23
N PRO A 442 -13.58 1.64 0.43
CA PRO A 442 -12.75 0.91 1.40
C PRO A 442 -13.24 1.13 2.84
N CYS A 443 -12.64 0.44 3.82
CA CYS A 443 -13.03 0.64 5.22
C CYS A 443 -12.67 2.05 5.72
N ALA A 444 -13.31 2.49 6.81
CA ALA A 444 -13.15 3.82 7.40
C ALA A 444 -11.69 4.11 7.75
N ALA A 445 -10.96 3.10 8.23
CA ALA A 445 -9.54 3.20 8.50
C ALA A 445 -8.73 3.57 7.24
N ALA A 446 -9.06 2.95 6.10
CA ALA A 446 -8.40 3.21 4.82
C ALA A 446 -8.81 4.57 4.24
N LEU A 447 -10.08 4.98 4.36
CA LEU A 447 -10.51 6.34 4.00
C LEU A 447 -9.75 7.40 4.82
N GLY A 448 -9.55 7.15 6.11
CA GLY A 448 -8.75 8.01 6.97
C GLY A 448 -7.30 8.15 6.53
N ALA A 449 -6.69 7.04 6.11
CA ALA A 449 -5.35 7.04 5.53
C ALA A 449 -5.32 7.81 4.20
N ILE A 450 -6.30 7.59 3.31
CA ILE A 450 -6.40 8.28 2.00
C ILE A 450 -6.52 9.79 2.22
N ARG A 451 -7.47 10.24 3.06
CA ARG A 451 -7.66 11.66 3.39
C ARG A 451 -6.37 12.31 3.87
N ARG A 452 -5.53 11.58 4.60
CA ARG A 452 -4.26 12.10 5.12
C ARG A 452 -3.17 12.19 4.06
N GLU A 453 -3.02 11.17 3.23
CA GLU A 453 -1.94 11.12 2.23
C GLU A 453 -2.26 11.92 0.96
N ALA A 454 -3.54 11.97 0.58
CA ALA A 454 -4.01 12.66 -0.62
C ALA A 454 -4.63 14.04 -0.33
N GLY A 455 -5.10 14.27 0.90
CA GLY A 455 -5.85 15.47 1.32
C GLY A 455 -7.36 15.28 1.17
N ALA A 456 -8.17 16.06 1.88
CA ALA A 456 -9.63 15.90 1.97
C ALA A 456 -10.41 16.08 0.64
N LYS A 457 -9.75 16.52 -0.43
CA LYS A 457 -10.33 16.63 -1.78
C LYS A 457 -10.47 15.25 -2.46
N TRP A 458 -9.66 14.28 -2.03
CA TRP A 458 -9.57 12.92 -2.57
C TRP A 458 -10.01 11.92 -1.51
#